data_AF-A0A662TBV6-F1
#
_entry.id   AF-A0A662TBV6-F1
#
_cell.length_a   1.000
_cell.length_b   1.000
_cell.length_c   1.000
_cell.angle_alpha   90.00
_cell.angle_beta   90.00
_cell.angle_gamma   90.00
#
_symmetry.space_group_name_H-M   'P 1'
#
loop_
_entity.id
_entity.type
_entity.pdbx_description
1 polymer ?
#
loop_
_entity_poly.entity_id
_entity_poly.type
_entity_poly.pdbx_seq_one_letter_code
_entity_poly.pdbx_strand_id
1 'polypeptide(L)'
;MPILNEIHEMLNRCILMKRNCKVFPIMVAILLLTLSIIPPIIGATAVNCEKKPPAALQAGGWPMYRRDPQHTGFTGDAGPTTNQTAWSYATGDAVTSSPAVVNDRVYVGSFDKRVYCLDAATGDVVW
;
A
#
# COMPACT_ATOMS: atom_id res chain seq x y z
N MET A 1 33.04 8.57 7.45
CA MET A 1 32.25 7.75 8.38
C MET A 1 33.13 7.34 9.57
N PRO A 2 33.21 8.17 10.62
CA PRO A 2 34.14 7.97 11.74
C PRO A 2 33.76 6.77 12.66
N ILE A 3 32.51 6.31 12.60
CA ILE A 3 31.98 5.27 13.50
C ILE A 3 32.53 3.87 13.20
N LEU A 4 32.79 3.53 11.93
CA LEU A 4 33.32 2.20 11.57
C LEU A 4 34.80 2.03 11.94
N ASN A 5 35.59 3.12 11.96
CA ASN A 5 36.99 3.06 12.34
C ASN A 5 37.16 2.88 13.85
N GLU A 6 36.29 3.48 14.67
CA GLU A 6 36.30 3.27 16.12
C GLU A 6 35.97 1.82 16.50
N ILE A 7 35.00 1.19 15.84
CA ILE A 7 34.62 -0.20 16.12
C ILE A 7 35.75 -1.18 15.76
N HIS A 8 36.45 -0.94 14.66
CA HIS A 8 37.58 -1.78 14.24
C HIS A 8 38.79 -1.62 15.18
N GLU A 9 39.06 -0.40 15.66
CA GLU A 9 40.12 -0.15 16.64
C GLU A 9 39.78 -0.77 18.02
N MET A 10 38.52 -0.73 18.43
CA MET A 10 38.04 -1.37 19.65
C MET A 10 38.14 -2.90 19.57
N LEU A 11 37.85 -3.52 18.41
CA LEU A 11 38.04 -4.95 18.20
C LEU A 11 39.53 -5.35 18.29
N ASN A 12 40.42 -4.56 17.68
CA ASN A 12 41.85 -4.86 17.65
C ASN A 12 42.51 -4.70 19.04
N ARG A 13 42.07 -3.74 19.86
CA ARG A 13 42.51 -3.62 21.26
C ARG A 13 41.98 -4.75 22.14
N CYS A 14 40.79 -5.28 21.83
CA CYS A 14 40.18 -6.41 22.55
C CYS A 14 40.91 -7.75 22.25
N ILE A 15 41.40 -7.94 21.02
CA ILE A 15 42.16 -9.13 20.62
C ILE A 15 43.56 -9.16 21.28
N LEU A 16 44.20 -8.01 21.51
CA LEU A 16 45.53 -7.94 22.13
C LEU A 16 45.55 -8.22 23.64
N MET A 17 44.39 -8.17 24.31
CA MET A 17 44.24 -8.48 25.74
C MET A 17 44.18 -10.00 26.05
N LYS A 18 44.36 -10.87 25.03
CA LYS A 18 44.48 -12.35 25.14
C LYS A 18 45.82 -12.81 25.75
N ARG A 19 46.27 -12.19 26.85
CA ARG A 19 47.38 -12.71 27.68
C ARG A 19 47.05 -12.89 29.16
N ASN A 20 45.82 -12.59 29.60
CA ASN A 20 45.37 -12.84 30.97
C ASN A 20 44.12 -13.75 31.00
N CYS A 21 44.37 -15.04 31.18
CA CYS A 21 43.38 -16.14 31.11
C CYS A 21 42.17 -16.00 32.08
N LYS A 22 42.25 -15.11 33.07
CA LYS A 22 41.19 -14.87 34.07
C LYS A 22 40.19 -13.76 33.69
N VAL A 23 40.53 -12.88 32.75
CA VAL A 23 39.70 -11.71 32.37
C VAL A 23 38.70 -12.02 31.26
N PHE A 24 39.05 -13.01 30.42
CA PHE A 24 38.20 -13.49 29.33
C PHE A 24 36.81 -14.00 29.79
N PRO A 25 36.68 -14.85 30.84
CA PRO A 25 35.36 -15.29 31.29
C PRO A 25 34.54 -14.15 31.92
N ILE A 26 35.19 -13.16 32.54
CA ILE A 26 34.52 -11.99 33.14
C ILE A 26 33.93 -11.09 32.05
N MET A 27 34.65 -10.88 30.95
CA MET A 27 34.16 -10.08 29.83
C MET A 27 32.99 -10.76 29.09
N VAL A 28 33.04 -12.08 28.93
CA VAL A 28 31.92 -12.86 28.37
C VAL A 28 30.71 -12.81 29.31
N ALA A 29 30.91 -12.90 30.63
CA ALA A 29 29.82 -12.77 31.60
C ALA A 29 29.17 -11.38 31.58
N ILE A 30 29.96 -10.30 31.47
CA ILE A 30 29.42 -8.93 31.36
C ILE A 30 28.65 -8.76 30.05
N LEU A 31 29.15 -9.30 28.93
CA LEU A 31 28.48 -9.23 27.62
C LEU A 31 27.15 -10.02 27.61
N LEU A 32 27.09 -11.14 28.33
CA LEU A 32 25.87 -11.95 28.48
C LEU A 32 24.87 -11.31 29.44
N LEU A 33 25.34 -10.65 30.51
CA LEU A 33 24.50 -9.93 31.46
C LEU A 33 23.88 -8.66 30.84
N THR A 34 24.59 -7.96 29.96
CA THR A 34 24.03 -6.82 29.23
C THR A 34 23.01 -7.24 28.16
N LEU A 35 23.14 -8.45 27.60
CA LEU A 35 22.16 -9.01 26.66
C LEU A 35 20.81 -9.35 27.32
N SER A 36 20.81 -9.64 28.63
CA SER A 36 19.61 -10.00 29.41
C SER A 36 18.75 -8.79 29.83
N ILE A 37 19.27 -7.57 29.68
CA ILE A 37 18.60 -6.34 30.16
C ILE A 37 17.97 -5.55 29.01
N ILE A 38 18.19 -5.96 27.75
CA ILE A 38 17.47 -5.40 26.60
C ILE A 38 16.18 -6.21 26.43
N PRO A 39 15.00 -5.71 26.84
CA PRO A 39 13.75 -6.33 26.42
C PRO A 39 13.74 -6.36 24.90
N PRO A 40 13.32 -7.45 24.24
CA PRO A 40 13.18 -7.45 22.80
C PRO A 40 12.20 -6.33 22.45
N ILE A 41 12.71 -5.27 21.82
CA ILE A 41 11.90 -4.30 21.08
C ILE A 41 11.40 -5.02 19.82
N ILE A 42 10.75 -6.16 19.99
CA ILE A 42 9.74 -6.62 19.06
C ILE A 42 8.52 -5.88 19.55
N GLY A 43 8.42 -4.63 19.11
CA GLY A 43 7.14 -3.96 19.10
C GLY A 43 6.17 -4.92 18.42
N ALA A 44 5.21 -5.42 19.18
CA ALA A 44 3.94 -5.76 18.59
C ALA A 44 3.42 -4.45 17.99
N THR A 45 3.84 -4.13 16.77
CA THR A 45 3.02 -3.30 15.91
C THR A 45 1.72 -4.08 15.86
N ALA A 46 0.70 -3.57 16.54
CA ALA A 46 -0.65 -4.01 16.27
C ALA A 46 -0.74 -4.05 14.75
N VAL A 47 -0.98 -5.24 14.19
CA VAL A 47 -1.42 -5.32 12.81
C VAL A 47 -2.71 -4.54 12.87
N ASN A 48 -2.62 -3.27 12.48
CA ASN A 48 -3.80 -2.49 12.25
C ASN A 48 -4.53 -3.34 11.23
N CYS A 49 -5.62 -3.97 11.65
CA CYS A 49 -6.59 -4.54 10.75
C CYS A 49 -7.28 -3.33 10.12
N GLU A 50 -6.50 -2.54 9.37
CA GLU A 50 -7.01 -1.66 8.37
C GLU A 50 -7.71 -2.62 7.43
N LYS A 51 -9.02 -2.76 7.64
CA LYS A 51 -9.89 -3.53 6.78
C LYS A 51 -9.48 -3.12 5.38
N LYS A 52 -8.91 -4.07 4.62
CA LYS A 52 -8.62 -3.88 3.20
C LYS A 52 -9.81 -3.09 2.66
N PRO A 53 -9.60 -1.86 2.15
CA PRO A 53 -10.70 -1.07 1.65
C PRO A 53 -11.56 -1.98 0.77
N PRO A 54 -12.90 -1.96 0.91
CA PRO A 54 -13.76 -2.82 0.11
C PRO A 54 -13.27 -2.78 -1.32
N ALA A 55 -13.15 -3.94 -1.98
CA ALA A 55 -12.38 -4.12 -3.23
C ALA A 55 -12.64 -3.06 -4.33
N ALA A 56 -13.81 -2.40 -4.25
CA ALA A 56 -14.20 -1.17 -4.95
C ALA A 56 -13.24 0.03 -4.84
N LEU A 57 -12.46 0.18 -3.78
CA LEU A 57 -11.58 1.34 -3.53
C LEU A 57 -10.11 1.10 -3.91
N GLN A 58 -9.78 0.03 -4.66
CA GLN A 58 -8.42 -0.12 -5.18
C GLN A 58 -8.05 1.04 -6.10
N ALA A 59 -6.77 1.45 -6.05
CA ALA A 59 -6.23 2.61 -6.76
C ALA A 59 -6.63 2.59 -8.26
N GLY A 60 -7.37 3.61 -8.71
CA GLY A 60 -7.92 3.71 -10.06
C GLY A 60 -9.44 3.51 -10.19
N GLY A 61 -10.13 3.00 -9.16
CA GLY A 61 -11.58 2.73 -9.22
C GLY A 61 -12.46 3.97 -9.02
N TRP A 62 -13.65 3.95 -9.65
CA TRP A 62 -14.76 4.87 -9.42
C TRP A 62 -16.03 4.09 -9.04
N PRO A 63 -16.07 3.42 -7.89
CA PRO A 63 -17.10 2.41 -7.59
C PRO A 63 -18.49 2.97 -7.29
N MET A 64 -18.62 4.28 -7.04
CA MET A 64 -19.88 4.89 -6.62
C MET A 64 -19.96 6.37 -7.02
N TYR A 65 -21.12 6.98 -6.78
CA TYR A 65 -21.31 8.42 -6.92
C TYR A 65 -20.19 9.16 -6.18
N ARG A 66 -19.54 10.09 -6.89
CA ARG A 66 -18.42 10.89 -6.36
C ARG A 66 -17.26 10.06 -5.78
N ARG A 67 -17.05 8.86 -6.33
CA ARG A 67 -15.92 7.93 -6.08
C ARG A 67 -15.88 7.29 -4.69
N ASP A 68 -16.01 8.08 -3.63
CA ASP A 68 -15.83 7.65 -2.25
C ASP A 68 -17.02 8.06 -1.35
N PRO A 69 -17.15 7.47 -0.15
CA PRO A 69 -18.22 7.82 0.79
C PRO A 69 -18.18 9.28 1.27
N GLN A 70 -17.06 10.01 1.08
CA GLN A 70 -16.94 11.43 1.40
C GLN A 70 -17.44 12.32 0.25
N HIS A 71 -17.80 11.72 -0.89
CA HIS A 71 -18.28 12.38 -2.09
C HIS A 71 -17.33 13.43 -2.68
N THR A 72 -16.02 13.16 -2.62
CA THR A 72 -15.03 14.14 -3.09
C THR A 72 -15.12 14.40 -4.60
N GLY A 73 -15.48 13.37 -5.38
CA GLY A 73 -15.45 13.45 -6.84
C GLY A 73 -14.05 13.68 -7.41
N PHE A 74 -13.00 13.29 -6.67
CA PHE A 74 -11.62 13.52 -7.05
C PHE A 74 -10.86 12.19 -7.14
N THR A 75 -10.09 12.00 -8.22
CA THR A 75 -9.05 10.97 -8.29
C THR A 75 -7.67 11.61 -8.37
N GLY A 76 -6.68 10.98 -7.73
CA GLY A 76 -5.28 11.38 -7.83
C GLY A 76 -4.59 10.87 -9.10
N ASP A 77 -5.29 10.09 -9.93
CA ASP A 77 -4.76 9.57 -11.19
C ASP A 77 -4.62 10.69 -12.23
N ALA A 78 -3.60 10.59 -13.08
CA ALA A 78 -3.44 11.50 -14.19
C ALA A 78 -4.57 11.30 -15.21
N GLY A 79 -5.23 12.40 -15.60
CA GLY A 79 -6.21 12.40 -16.68
C GLY A 79 -5.57 12.19 -18.07
N PRO A 80 -6.40 11.95 -19.11
CA PRO A 80 -5.91 11.83 -20.48
C PRO A 80 -5.26 13.13 -20.94
N THR A 81 -4.15 13.03 -21.69
CA THR A 81 -3.43 14.17 -22.27
C THR A 81 -3.99 14.62 -23.62
N THR A 82 -4.86 13.81 -24.22
CA THR A 82 -5.50 14.06 -25.52
C THR A 82 -7.02 14.02 -25.39
N ASN A 83 -7.70 14.88 -26.14
CA ASN A 83 -9.17 14.88 -26.23
C ASN A 83 -9.65 13.96 -27.37
N GLN A 84 -9.40 12.66 -27.25
CA GLN A 84 -9.87 11.64 -28.19
C GLN A 84 -10.85 10.71 -27.49
N THR A 85 -12.01 10.48 -28.10
CA THR A 85 -13.00 9.51 -27.60
C THR A 85 -12.43 8.11 -27.72
N ALA A 86 -12.30 7.39 -26.61
CA ALA A 86 -11.87 5.99 -26.61
C ALA A 86 -12.93 5.07 -27.24
N TRP A 87 -14.18 5.19 -26.79
CA TRP A 87 -15.33 4.44 -27.31
C TRP A 87 -16.63 5.17 -26.96
N SER A 88 -17.73 4.77 -27.60
CA SER A 88 -19.08 5.22 -27.27
C SER A 88 -20.09 4.07 -27.38
N TYR A 89 -21.14 4.14 -26.56
CA TYR A 89 -22.23 3.16 -26.56
C TYR A 89 -23.58 3.90 -26.49
N ALA A 90 -24.53 3.50 -27.33
CA ALA A 90 -25.87 4.12 -27.38
C ALA A 90 -26.85 3.33 -26.50
N THR A 91 -27.36 3.97 -25.45
CA THR A 91 -28.45 3.44 -24.61
C THR A 91 -29.81 3.65 -25.27
N GLY A 92 -30.86 3.00 -24.76
CA GLY A 92 -32.21 3.12 -25.31
C GLY A 92 -32.92 4.43 -24.98
N ASP A 93 -32.49 5.12 -23.93
CA ASP A 93 -33.03 6.43 -23.51
C ASP A 93 -31.94 7.24 -22.77
N ALA A 94 -32.29 8.43 -22.30
CA ALA A 94 -31.42 9.36 -21.60
C ALA A 94 -30.70 8.72 -20.40
N VAL A 95 -29.41 9.05 -20.28
CA VAL A 95 -28.57 8.67 -19.15
C VAL A 95 -28.43 9.89 -18.23
N THR A 96 -29.02 9.81 -17.04
CA THR A 96 -28.88 10.84 -15.98
C THR A 96 -28.16 10.33 -14.74
N SER A 97 -27.76 9.06 -14.75
CA SER A 97 -26.99 8.44 -13.68
C SER A 97 -25.53 8.87 -13.71
N SER A 98 -24.85 8.74 -12.57
CA SER A 98 -23.38 8.80 -12.52
C SER A 98 -22.82 7.41 -12.73
N PRO A 99 -21.94 7.19 -13.74
CA PRO A 99 -21.36 5.88 -13.99
C PRO A 99 -20.48 5.42 -12.83
N ALA A 100 -20.43 4.12 -12.61
CA ALA A 100 -19.48 3.48 -11.70
C ALA A 100 -18.50 2.62 -12.48
N VAL A 101 -17.21 2.72 -12.17
CA VAL A 101 -16.12 1.96 -12.79
C VAL A 101 -15.40 1.13 -11.74
N VAL A 102 -15.46 -0.19 -11.86
CA VAL A 102 -14.77 -1.11 -10.94
C VAL A 102 -14.50 -2.44 -11.64
N ASN A 103 -13.35 -3.05 -11.38
CA ASN A 103 -12.96 -4.35 -11.94
C ASN A 103 -13.09 -4.41 -13.48
N ASP A 104 -12.59 -3.37 -14.18
CA ASP A 104 -12.62 -3.26 -15.65
C ASP A 104 -14.04 -3.26 -16.27
N ARG A 105 -15.05 -2.92 -15.46
CA ARG A 105 -16.44 -2.77 -15.88
C ARG A 105 -16.94 -1.37 -15.63
N VAL A 106 -17.78 -0.88 -16.54
CA VAL A 106 -18.52 0.38 -16.41
C VAL A 106 -20.00 0.06 -16.25
N TYR A 107 -20.59 0.54 -15.16
CA TYR A 107 -21.99 0.35 -14.84
C TYR A 107 -22.75 1.66 -15.02
N VAL A 108 -23.81 1.65 -15.82
CA VAL A 108 -24.59 2.84 -16.18
C VAL A 108 -26.07 2.55 -16.12
N GLY A 109 -26.85 3.39 -15.42
CA GLY A 109 -28.31 3.33 -15.45
C GLY A 109 -28.89 4.27 -16.50
N SER A 110 -29.87 3.80 -17.27
CA SER A 110 -30.61 4.58 -18.27
C SER A 110 -32.10 4.66 -17.95
N PHE A 111 -32.77 5.69 -18.46
CA PHE A 111 -34.22 5.85 -18.36
C PHE A 111 -35.04 4.82 -19.16
N ASP A 112 -34.40 4.00 -20.01
CA ASP A 112 -35.01 2.86 -20.68
C ASP A 112 -35.34 1.68 -19.74
N LYS A 113 -35.18 1.89 -18.44
CA LYS A 113 -35.43 0.93 -17.34
C LYS A 113 -34.39 -0.18 -17.28
N ARG A 114 -33.20 0.02 -17.84
CA ARG A 114 -32.08 -0.92 -17.79
C ARG A 114 -30.87 -0.34 -17.07
N VAL A 115 -30.07 -1.25 -16.54
CA VAL A 115 -28.68 -1.00 -16.17
C VAL A 115 -27.84 -1.71 -17.20
N TYR A 116 -26.80 -1.04 -17.65
CA TYR A 116 -25.81 -1.56 -18.59
C TYR A 116 -24.53 -1.89 -17.85
N CYS A 117 -23.91 -3.01 -18.21
CA CYS A 117 -22.54 -3.32 -17.85
C CYS A 117 -21.70 -3.38 -19.11
N LEU A 118 -20.72 -2.51 -19.21
CA LEU A 118 -19.83 -2.40 -20.36
C LEU A 118 -18.41 -2.79 -19.97
N ASP A 119 -17.65 -3.32 -20.91
CA ASP A 119 -16.20 -3.42 -20.78
C ASP A 119 -15.55 -2.03 -20.76
N ALA A 120 -14.69 -1.75 -19.78
CA ALA A 120 -14.10 -0.41 -19.62
C ALA A 120 -13.11 -0.04 -20.72
N ALA A 121 -12.47 -1.02 -21.36
CA ALA A 121 -11.49 -0.78 -22.41
C ALA A 121 -12.14 -0.62 -23.78
N THR A 122 -13.15 -1.44 -24.10
CA THR A 122 -13.75 -1.47 -25.44
C THR A 122 -15.11 -0.78 -25.54
N GLY A 123 -15.86 -0.66 -24.44
CA GLY A 123 -17.25 -0.20 -24.45
C GLY A 123 -18.25 -1.27 -24.88
N ASP A 124 -17.82 -2.52 -25.07
CA ASP A 124 -18.70 -3.62 -25.45
C ASP A 124 -19.67 -3.98 -24.32
N VAL A 125 -20.92 -4.25 -24.67
CA VAL A 125 -21.94 -4.66 -23.70
C VAL A 125 -21.67 -6.08 -23.20
N VAL A 126 -21.60 -6.22 -21.88
CA VAL A 126 -21.57 -7.51 -21.18
C VAL A 126 -22.99 -7.99 -20.93
N TRP A 127 -23.87 -7.09 -20.46
CA TRP A 127 -25.32 -7.30 -20.31
C TRP A 127 -26.08 -5.97 -20.25
#